data_AF-A0A7K4DNS5-F1
#
_entry.id   AF-A0A7K4DNS5-F1
#
_cell.length_a   1.000
_cell.length_b   1.000
_cell.length_c   1.000
_cell.angle_alpha   90.00
_cell.angle_beta   90.00
_cell.angle_gamma   90.00
#
_symmetry.space_group_name_H-M   'P 1'
#
loop_
_entity.id
_entity.type
_entity.pdbx_description
1 polymer ?
#
loop_
_entity_poly.entity_id
_entity_poly.type
_entity_poly.pdbx_seq_one_letter_code
_entity_poly.pdbx_strand_id
1 'polypeptide(L)'
;MGGGDTDFHLIRAREILINPFYGIYWDYLTYYPVGRALWHPPLFHTVFAFLWYLVGVRFANTIFVLTQIILTIIIASLIGKWEYGVMAGFFAGMFSLTAPRVDILAVALPANFIPILATLTIYFLPKNQFKEFITSLIGVWTHSVGLIIFIPLFLVDGTKKNWKYILLLLPSVLFWGWYFISFSGQSEVIKSAYPPFYTIPTIQIFSLILIGLFGSIGPYFLYKMDNKRFKLIIAYIVIVMVSGYTDISLGF
;
A
#
# COMPACT_ATOMS: atom_id res chain seq x y z
N MET A 1 -2.12 20.97 6.36
CA MET A 1 -2.59 20.04 7.41
C MET A 1 -2.16 18.65 6.98
N GLY A 2 -1.03 18.16 7.49
CA GLY A 2 -0.44 16.84 7.13
C GLY A 2 0.37 16.21 8.26
N GLY A 3 0.26 16.75 9.48
CA GLY A 3 1.00 16.28 10.66
C GLY A 3 0.39 15.04 11.31
N GLY A 4 -0.94 14.88 11.27
CA GLY A 4 -1.66 13.84 12.01
C GLY A 4 -1.18 12.41 11.75
N ASP A 5 -1.06 12.01 10.47
CA ASP A 5 -0.65 10.64 10.13
C ASP A 5 0.84 10.40 10.40
N THR A 6 1.69 11.37 10.07
CA THR A 6 3.15 11.26 10.32
C THR A 6 3.43 11.12 11.82
N ASP A 7 2.77 11.92 12.64
CA ASP A 7 2.92 11.91 14.09
C ASP A 7 2.43 10.59 14.67
N PHE A 8 1.31 10.05 14.17
CA PHE A 8 0.84 8.72 14.55
C PHE A 8 1.90 7.65 14.30
N HIS A 9 2.43 7.56 13.07
CA HIS A 9 3.43 6.55 12.72
C HIS A 9 4.74 6.69 13.52
N LEU A 10 5.15 7.92 13.85
CA LEU A 10 6.30 8.20 14.71
C LEU A 10 6.08 7.72 16.15
N ILE A 11 4.92 7.99 16.73
CA ILE A 11 4.59 7.54 18.10
C ILE A 11 4.57 6.01 18.15
N ARG A 12 4.02 5.34 17.12
CA ARG A 12 4.06 3.87 17.02
C ARG A 12 5.49 3.32 17.02
N ALA A 13 6.37 3.89 16.20
CA ALA A 13 7.77 3.47 16.15
C ALA A 13 8.48 3.66 17.50
N ARG A 14 8.19 4.76 18.21
CA ARG A 14 8.72 5.00 19.56
C ARG A 14 8.24 3.96 20.57
N GLU A 15 6.97 3.57 20.52
CA GLU A 15 6.44 2.53 21.41
C GLU A 15 7.10 1.18 21.18
N ILE A 16 7.34 0.79 19.94
CA ILE A 16 8.10 -0.43 19.61
C ILE A 16 9.51 -0.36 20.21
N LEU A 17 10.17 0.80 20.21
CA LEU A 17 11.49 0.96 20.84
C LEU A 17 11.45 0.84 22.37
N ILE A 18 10.38 1.28 23.02
CA ILE A 18 10.24 1.23 24.48
C ILE A 18 9.81 -0.17 24.94
N ASN A 19 8.82 -0.76 24.29
CA ASN A 19 8.33 -2.11 24.55
C ASN A 19 7.98 -2.81 23.23
N PRO A 20 8.91 -3.60 22.65
CA PRO A 20 8.71 -4.20 21.33
C PRO A 20 7.48 -5.09 21.23
N PHE A 21 7.23 -5.92 22.25
CA PHE A 21 6.10 -6.85 22.21
C PHE A 21 4.77 -6.11 22.26
N TYR A 22 4.65 -5.13 23.15
CA TYR A 22 3.40 -4.41 23.32
C TYR A 22 3.16 -3.39 22.20
N GLY A 23 4.19 -2.64 21.80
CA GLY A 23 4.09 -1.62 20.75
C GLY A 23 3.83 -2.16 19.33
N ILE A 24 4.08 -3.46 19.09
CA ILE A 24 3.74 -4.13 17.81
C ILE A 24 2.24 -4.42 17.70
N TYR A 25 1.55 -4.64 18.83
CA TYR A 25 0.16 -5.13 18.84
C TYR A 25 -0.83 -4.20 19.54
N TRP A 26 -0.37 -3.14 20.20
CA TRP A 26 -1.24 -2.24 20.95
C TRP A 26 -0.67 -0.81 20.95
N ASP A 27 -1.56 0.18 20.82
CA ASP A 27 -1.23 1.58 21.04
C ASP A 27 -1.51 1.94 22.50
N TYR A 28 -0.46 1.98 23.32
CA TYR A 28 -0.62 2.07 24.76
C TYR A 28 -0.32 3.43 25.38
N LEU A 29 0.36 4.33 24.65
CA LEU A 29 0.55 5.71 25.10
C LEU A 29 -0.66 6.57 24.73
N THR A 30 -1.30 6.32 23.59
CA THR A 30 -2.51 7.07 23.21
C THR A 30 -3.70 6.54 24.02
N TYR A 31 -4.49 7.43 24.63
CA TYR A 31 -5.63 7.05 25.48
C TYR A 31 -5.25 6.20 26.71
N TYR A 32 -4.06 6.44 27.27
CA TYR A 32 -3.65 5.86 28.54
C TYR A 32 -4.72 6.10 29.64
N PRO A 33 -5.05 5.11 30.49
CA PRO A 33 -4.40 3.80 30.63
C PRO A 33 -4.95 2.69 29.74
N VAL A 34 -6.03 2.93 29.01
CA VAL A 34 -6.75 1.88 28.25
C VAL A 34 -6.02 1.54 26.95
N GLY A 35 -5.43 2.53 26.29
CA GLY A 35 -4.85 2.34 24.98
C GLY A 35 -5.90 2.16 23.88
N ARG A 36 -5.47 1.76 22.68
CA ARG A 36 -6.34 1.37 21.57
C ARG A 36 -5.71 0.31 20.66
N ALA A 37 -6.57 -0.31 19.85
CA ALA A 37 -6.16 -1.23 18.80
C ALA A 37 -5.35 -0.52 17.71
N LEU A 38 -4.39 -1.25 17.12
CA LEU A 38 -3.70 -0.80 15.91
C LEU A 38 -4.55 -1.08 14.67
N TRP A 39 -4.42 -0.25 13.63
CA TRP A 39 -5.15 -0.41 12.37
C TRP A 39 -4.26 -0.77 11.18
N HIS A 40 -2.97 -0.93 11.44
CA HIS A 40 -2.00 -1.28 10.44
C HIS A 40 -1.19 -2.46 10.92
N PRO A 41 -0.92 -3.43 10.05
CA PRO A 41 0.10 -4.42 10.27
C PRO A 41 1.48 -3.75 10.54
N PRO A 42 2.34 -4.35 11.37
CA PRO A 42 3.39 -3.63 12.08
C PRO A 42 4.69 -3.47 11.28
N LEU A 43 4.80 -4.01 10.06
CA LEU A 43 6.08 -4.05 9.34
C LEU A 43 6.63 -2.65 9.11
N PHE A 44 5.77 -1.73 8.67
CA PHE A 44 6.14 -0.34 8.45
C PHE A 44 6.72 0.29 9.72
N HIS A 45 5.98 0.20 10.83
CA HIS A 45 6.41 0.78 12.11
C HIS A 45 7.63 0.09 12.70
N THR A 46 7.79 -1.21 12.49
CA THR A 46 8.95 -1.99 12.93
C THR A 46 10.22 -1.56 12.20
N VAL A 47 10.14 -1.43 10.88
CA VAL A 47 11.27 -0.90 10.07
C VAL A 47 11.55 0.55 10.46
N PHE A 48 10.52 1.33 10.76
CA PHE A 48 10.69 2.72 11.20
C PHE A 48 11.35 2.84 12.57
N ALA A 49 10.95 2.01 13.53
CA ALA A 49 11.60 1.88 14.83
C ALA A 49 13.07 1.48 14.68
N PHE A 50 13.36 0.49 13.83
CA PHE A 50 14.73 0.05 13.56
C PHE A 50 15.60 1.18 12.99
N LEU A 51 15.10 1.92 11.98
CA LEU A 51 15.83 3.06 11.43
C LEU A 51 16.00 4.19 12.45
N TRP A 52 14.98 4.47 13.26
CA TRP A 52 15.08 5.43 14.35
C TRP A 52 16.21 5.03 15.30
N TYR A 53 16.27 3.77 15.72
CA TYR A 53 17.33 3.29 16.60
C TYR A 53 18.74 3.52 16.03
N LEU A 54 18.92 3.33 14.72
CA LEU A 54 20.23 3.46 14.08
C LEU A 54 20.68 4.90 13.82
N VAL A 55 19.77 5.75 13.32
CA VAL A 55 20.14 7.08 12.78
C VAL A 55 19.38 8.24 13.43
N GLY A 56 18.47 7.95 14.36
CA GLY A 56 17.59 8.92 14.98
C GLY A 56 16.36 9.25 14.15
N VAL A 57 15.34 9.83 14.80
CA VAL A 57 14.00 10.05 14.25
C VAL A 57 13.97 10.89 12.96
N ARG A 58 14.77 11.96 12.90
CA ARG A 58 14.78 12.89 11.75
C ARG A 58 15.28 12.18 10.50
N PHE A 59 16.37 11.44 10.62
CA PHE A 59 16.96 10.69 9.51
C PHE A 59 16.10 9.48 9.13
N ALA A 60 15.49 8.79 10.09
CA ALA A 60 14.57 7.69 9.80
C ALA A 60 13.42 8.13 8.89
N ASN A 61 12.78 9.28 9.20
CA ASN A 61 11.69 9.82 8.38
C ASN A 61 12.15 10.17 6.97
N THR A 62 13.28 10.87 6.85
CA THR A 62 13.87 11.20 5.54
C THR A 62 14.20 9.96 4.73
N ILE A 63 14.78 8.92 5.35
CA ILE A 63 15.10 7.65 4.67
C ILE A 63 13.82 7.00 4.15
N PHE A 64 12.74 6.95 4.92
CA PHE A 64 11.48 6.36 4.47
C PHE A 64 10.87 7.09 3.28
N VAL A 65 10.81 8.42 3.35
CA VAL A 65 10.28 9.27 2.26
C VAL A 65 11.11 9.13 0.99
N LEU A 66 12.44 9.15 1.10
CA LEU A 66 13.31 8.96 -0.05
C LEU A 66 13.19 7.53 -0.61
N THR A 67 13.11 6.53 0.26
CA THR A 67 12.98 5.13 -0.14
C THR A 67 11.71 4.88 -0.93
N GLN A 68 10.55 5.37 -0.49
CA GLN A 68 9.31 5.18 -1.24
C GLN A 68 9.35 5.88 -2.62
N ILE A 69 9.93 7.08 -2.71
CA ILE A 69 10.05 7.82 -3.98
C ILE A 69 10.98 7.06 -4.93
N ILE A 70 12.17 6.71 -4.45
CA ILE A 70 13.19 6.00 -5.24
C ILE A 70 12.66 4.63 -5.69
N LEU A 71 12.03 3.86 -4.80
CA LEU A 71 11.45 2.56 -5.15
C LEU A 71 10.34 2.70 -6.20
N THR A 72 9.47 3.70 -6.07
CA THR A 72 8.41 3.97 -7.04
C THR A 72 8.98 4.18 -8.44
N ILE A 73 9.97 5.08 -8.56
CA ILE A 73 10.62 5.38 -9.85
C ILE A 73 11.33 4.14 -10.39
N ILE A 74 12.18 3.51 -9.57
CA ILE A 74 13.02 2.39 -10.00
C ILE A 74 12.15 1.23 -10.46
N ILE A 75 11.11 0.87 -9.72
CA ILE A 75 10.26 -0.27 -10.06
C ILE A 75 9.45 0.02 -11.32
N ALA A 76 8.86 1.21 -11.44
CA ALA A 76 8.15 1.62 -12.66
C ALA A 76 9.08 1.59 -13.88
N SER A 77 10.29 2.15 -13.74
CA SER A 77 11.28 2.17 -14.83
C SER A 77 11.81 0.79 -15.19
N LEU A 78 12.10 -0.06 -14.21
CA LEU A 78 12.61 -1.42 -14.46
C LEU A 78 11.57 -2.27 -15.18
N ILE A 79 10.33 -2.27 -14.71
CA ILE A 79 9.25 -3.04 -15.34
C ILE A 79 8.97 -2.50 -16.75
N GLY A 80 8.88 -1.17 -16.91
CA GLY A 80 8.70 -0.55 -18.23
C GLY A 80 9.83 -0.91 -19.20
N LYS A 81 11.08 -0.92 -18.72
CA LYS A 81 12.24 -1.31 -19.52
C LYS A 81 12.19 -2.78 -19.93
N TRP A 82 11.89 -3.67 -18.98
CA TRP A 82 11.90 -5.12 -19.22
C TRP A 82 10.79 -5.58 -20.17
N GLU A 83 9.66 -4.90 -20.17
CA GLU A 83 8.49 -5.29 -20.97
C GLU A 83 8.40 -4.57 -22.30
N TYR A 84 8.78 -3.29 -22.33
CA TYR A 84 8.44 -2.40 -23.44
C TYR A 84 9.66 -1.59 -23.95
N GLY A 85 10.86 -1.89 -23.44
CA GLY A 85 12.12 -1.28 -23.89
C GLY A 85 12.51 -0.01 -23.14
N VAL A 86 13.72 0.47 -23.43
CA VAL A 86 14.40 1.53 -22.66
C VAL A 86 13.56 2.83 -22.58
N MET A 87 12.98 3.27 -23.70
CA MET A 87 12.17 4.49 -23.73
C MET A 87 10.91 4.35 -22.86
N ALA A 88 10.25 3.19 -22.88
CA ALA A 88 9.09 2.95 -22.04
C ALA A 88 9.46 2.94 -20.55
N GLY A 89 10.61 2.38 -20.18
CA GLY A 89 11.13 2.46 -18.81
C GLY A 89 11.43 3.88 -18.36
N PHE A 90 12.04 4.70 -19.22
CA PHE A 90 12.29 6.11 -18.94
C PHE A 90 10.98 6.87 -18.68
N PHE A 91 10.01 6.76 -19.59
CA PHE A 91 8.72 7.43 -19.44
C PHE A 91 7.89 6.90 -18.27
N ALA A 92 7.91 5.60 -17.98
CA ALA A 92 7.22 5.03 -16.82
C ALA A 92 7.75 5.61 -15.50
N GLY A 93 9.07 5.76 -15.37
CA GLY A 93 9.68 6.41 -14.21
C GLY A 93 9.30 7.88 -14.10
N MET A 94 9.37 8.63 -15.19
CA MET A 94 8.93 10.03 -15.22
C MET A 94 7.45 10.17 -14.84
N PHE A 95 6.57 9.35 -15.42
CA PHE A 95 5.14 9.44 -15.14
C PHE A 95 4.78 9.05 -13.71
N SER A 96 5.57 8.18 -13.08
CA SER A 96 5.40 7.84 -11.66
C SER A 96 5.62 9.03 -10.71
N LEU A 97 6.39 10.02 -11.13
CA LEU A 97 6.61 11.28 -10.39
C LEU A 97 5.56 12.34 -10.68
N THR A 98 4.94 12.31 -11.87
CA THR A 98 3.95 13.30 -12.30
C THR A 98 2.51 12.89 -11.98
N ALA A 99 2.28 11.68 -11.48
CA ALA A 99 0.98 11.26 -10.99
C ALA A 99 0.55 12.15 -9.80
N PRO A 100 -0.74 12.49 -9.67
CA PRO A 100 -1.25 13.44 -8.67
C PRO A 100 -1.27 12.87 -7.25
N ARG A 101 -0.11 12.68 -6.67
CA ARG A 101 0.07 12.40 -5.24
C ARG A 101 1.42 12.91 -4.71
N VAL A 102 2.02 13.91 -5.36
CA VAL A 102 3.32 14.46 -4.94
C VAL A 102 3.26 15.00 -3.50
N ASP A 103 2.08 15.48 -3.08
CA ASP A 103 1.76 15.90 -1.72
C ASP A 103 1.81 14.74 -0.69
N ILE A 104 1.50 13.51 -1.11
CA ILE A 104 1.51 12.31 -0.25
C ILE A 104 2.85 11.56 -0.35
N LEU A 105 3.57 11.68 -1.47
CA LEU A 105 4.91 11.12 -1.65
C LEU A 105 5.97 11.77 -0.76
N ALA A 106 5.72 12.96 -0.22
CA ALA A 106 6.59 13.62 0.75
C ALA A 106 6.34 13.16 2.21
N VAL A 107 5.38 12.25 2.43
CA VAL A 107 5.00 11.76 3.76
C VAL A 107 5.29 10.26 3.87
N ALA A 108 5.90 9.83 4.97
CA ALA A 108 6.15 8.42 5.23
C ALA A 108 4.86 7.71 5.65
N LEU A 109 4.10 7.20 4.66
CA LEU A 109 2.86 6.46 4.89
C LEU A 109 3.00 5.00 4.45
N PRO A 110 2.51 4.03 5.24
CA PRO A 110 2.50 2.63 4.85
C PRO A 110 1.69 2.38 3.56
N ALA A 111 0.63 3.16 3.32
CA ALA A 111 -0.18 3.07 2.11
C ALA A 111 0.60 3.33 0.81
N ASN A 112 1.66 4.15 0.85
CA ASN A 112 2.46 4.49 -0.32
C ASN A 112 3.29 3.29 -0.85
N PHE A 113 3.55 2.30 0.00
CA PHE A 113 4.25 1.07 -0.40
C PHE A 113 3.32 0.06 -1.09
N ILE A 114 2.00 0.17 -0.92
CA ILE A 114 1.05 -0.78 -1.49
C ILE A 114 1.02 -0.75 -3.03
N PRO A 115 0.97 0.41 -3.73
CA PRO A 115 1.07 0.44 -5.18
C PRO A 115 2.38 -0.14 -5.72
N ILE A 116 3.49 0.08 -5.01
CA ILE A 116 4.80 -0.47 -5.35
C ILE A 116 4.77 -2.01 -5.31
N LEU A 117 4.30 -2.56 -4.18
CA LEU A 117 4.21 -3.99 -3.96
C LEU A 117 3.17 -4.66 -4.87
N ALA A 118 2.03 -3.99 -5.11
CA ALA A 118 1.02 -4.45 -6.05
C ALA A 118 1.56 -4.52 -7.49
N THR A 119 2.32 -3.51 -7.92
CA THR A 119 2.95 -3.50 -9.25
C THR A 119 3.93 -4.66 -9.41
N LEU A 120 4.78 -4.92 -8.40
CA LEU A 120 5.67 -6.08 -8.39
C LEU A 120 4.91 -7.41 -8.37
N THR A 121 3.86 -7.54 -7.56
CA THR A 121 3.02 -8.74 -7.51
C THR A 121 2.38 -9.02 -8.87
N ILE A 122 1.77 -8.01 -9.50
CA ILE A 122 1.14 -8.13 -10.82
C ILE A 122 2.16 -8.54 -11.88
N TYR A 123 3.36 -7.99 -11.82
CA TYR A 123 4.45 -8.35 -12.72
C TYR A 123 4.93 -9.79 -12.53
N PHE A 124 5.07 -10.26 -11.29
CA PHE A 124 5.60 -11.58 -10.98
C PHE A 124 4.57 -12.71 -11.05
N LEU A 125 3.28 -12.46 -10.81
CA LEU A 125 2.21 -13.47 -10.89
C LEU A 125 2.28 -14.38 -12.12
N PRO A 126 2.43 -13.86 -13.35
CA PRO A 126 2.55 -14.72 -14.54
C PRO A 126 3.91 -15.41 -14.68
N LYS A 127 4.95 -15.03 -13.91
CA LYS A 127 6.36 -15.36 -14.15
C LYS A 127 7.05 -16.17 -13.06
N ASN A 128 6.89 -15.83 -11.78
CA ASN A 128 7.68 -16.41 -10.69
C ASN A 128 6.91 -16.44 -9.38
N GLN A 129 6.39 -17.64 -9.07
CA GLN A 129 5.39 -17.76 -8.02
C GLN A 129 5.85 -17.34 -6.62
N PHE A 130 7.12 -17.63 -6.35
CA PHE A 130 7.75 -17.30 -5.09
C PHE A 130 7.94 -15.79 -4.93
N LYS A 131 8.36 -15.08 -6.00
CA LYS A 131 8.57 -13.64 -5.94
C LYS A 131 7.27 -12.89 -5.68
N GLU A 132 6.15 -13.26 -6.33
CA GLU A 132 4.89 -12.58 -6.02
C GLU A 132 4.38 -12.90 -4.62
N PHE A 133 4.65 -14.11 -4.10
CA PHE A 133 4.28 -14.45 -2.73
C PHE A 133 5.01 -13.55 -1.73
N ILE A 134 6.32 -13.36 -1.92
CA ILE A 134 7.11 -12.48 -1.06
C ILE A 134 6.61 -11.03 -1.13
N THR A 135 6.36 -10.49 -2.32
CA THR A 135 5.88 -9.10 -2.45
C THR A 135 4.48 -8.92 -1.85
N SER A 136 3.62 -9.93 -1.99
CA SER A 136 2.28 -9.94 -1.40
C SER A 136 2.31 -10.09 0.11
N LEU A 137 3.19 -10.94 0.65
CA LEU A 137 3.37 -11.11 2.09
C LEU A 137 3.87 -9.81 2.73
N ILE A 138 4.87 -9.18 2.14
CA ILE A 138 5.35 -7.86 2.58
C ILE A 138 4.20 -6.84 2.56
N GLY A 139 3.39 -6.84 1.50
CA GLY A 139 2.26 -5.92 1.38
C GLY A 139 1.16 -6.14 2.42
N VAL A 140 0.80 -7.40 2.68
CA VAL A 140 -0.12 -7.79 3.76
C VAL A 140 0.37 -7.30 5.12
N TRP A 141 1.68 -7.37 5.38
CA TRP A 141 2.28 -6.93 6.64
C TRP A 141 2.59 -5.43 6.70
N THR A 142 2.41 -4.69 5.61
CA THR A 142 2.68 -3.24 5.53
C THR A 142 1.44 -2.39 5.79
N HIS A 143 0.28 -2.78 5.25
CA HIS A 143 -0.94 -1.97 5.33
C HIS A 143 -2.21 -2.84 5.28
N SER A 144 -3.28 -2.39 5.94
CA SER A 144 -4.58 -3.08 5.99
C SER A 144 -5.17 -3.33 4.60
N VAL A 145 -5.09 -2.36 3.69
CA VAL A 145 -5.51 -2.49 2.28
C VAL A 145 -4.81 -3.67 1.57
N GLY A 146 -3.60 -4.06 1.98
CA GLY A 146 -2.94 -5.26 1.47
C GLY A 146 -3.75 -6.54 1.67
N LEU A 147 -4.51 -6.63 2.78
CA LEU A 147 -5.36 -7.79 3.10
C LEU A 147 -6.43 -8.05 2.04
N ILE A 148 -6.96 -6.99 1.43
CA ILE A 148 -8.04 -7.06 0.45
C ILE A 148 -7.54 -7.02 -1.01
N ILE A 149 -6.27 -6.66 -1.25
CA ILE A 149 -5.70 -6.62 -2.60
C ILE A 149 -5.10 -7.96 -3.01
N PHE A 150 -4.22 -8.52 -2.18
CA PHE A 150 -3.29 -9.53 -2.68
C PHE A 150 -3.95 -10.88 -2.94
N ILE A 151 -4.84 -11.37 -2.07
CA ILE A 151 -5.57 -12.64 -2.32
C ILE A 151 -6.39 -12.57 -3.62
N PRO A 152 -7.22 -11.54 -3.87
CA PRO A 152 -7.93 -11.42 -5.14
C PRO A 152 -7.04 -11.45 -6.38
N LEU A 153 -5.84 -10.85 -6.33
CA LEU A 153 -4.90 -10.92 -7.46
C LEU A 153 -4.47 -12.36 -7.78
N PHE A 154 -4.21 -13.20 -6.76
CA PHE A 154 -3.92 -14.62 -6.97
C PHE A 154 -5.11 -15.39 -7.55
N LEU A 155 -6.33 -15.04 -7.14
CA LEU A 155 -7.56 -15.65 -7.67
C LEU A 155 -7.76 -15.30 -9.15
N VAL A 156 -7.51 -14.03 -9.52
CA VAL A 156 -7.62 -13.54 -10.91
C VAL A 156 -6.55 -14.16 -11.82
N ASP A 157 -5.31 -14.36 -11.34
CA ASP A 157 -4.26 -15.05 -12.10
C ASP A 157 -4.58 -16.55 -12.29
N GLY A 158 -5.23 -17.17 -11.30
CA GLY A 158 -5.76 -18.53 -11.37
C GLY A 158 -5.61 -19.31 -10.06
N THR A 159 -6.72 -19.60 -9.38
CA THR A 159 -6.75 -20.27 -8.07
C THR A 159 -6.00 -21.60 -8.04
N LYS A 160 -6.23 -22.49 -9.01
CA LYS A 160 -5.57 -23.81 -9.06
C LYS A 160 -4.05 -23.70 -9.18
N LYS A 161 -3.57 -22.71 -9.95
CA LYS A 161 -2.15 -22.45 -10.15
C LYS A 161 -1.51 -21.94 -8.85
N ASN A 162 -2.22 -21.11 -8.10
CA ASN A 162 -1.68 -20.34 -6.99
C ASN A 162 -2.07 -20.84 -5.59
N TRP A 163 -2.78 -21.97 -5.49
CA TRP A 163 -3.37 -22.47 -4.24
C TRP A 163 -2.37 -22.55 -3.08
N LYS A 164 -1.15 -23.02 -3.34
CA LYS A 164 -0.09 -23.14 -2.33
C LYS A 164 0.23 -21.78 -1.70
N TYR A 165 0.36 -20.74 -2.52
CA TYR A 165 0.73 -19.40 -2.05
C TYR A 165 -0.45 -18.67 -1.41
N ILE A 166 -1.67 -18.93 -1.88
CA ILE A 166 -2.90 -18.47 -1.21
C ILE A 166 -2.95 -19.06 0.22
N LEU A 167 -2.70 -20.38 0.37
CA LEU A 167 -2.66 -21.03 1.68
C LEU A 167 -1.54 -20.49 2.58
N LEU A 168 -0.39 -20.11 2.02
CA LEU A 168 0.69 -19.51 2.81
C LEU A 168 0.38 -18.07 3.25
N LEU A 169 -0.39 -17.31 2.46
CA LEU A 169 -0.81 -15.94 2.83
C LEU A 169 -1.98 -15.95 3.83
N LEU A 170 -2.85 -16.95 3.74
CA LEU A 170 -4.07 -17.04 4.54
C LEU A 170 -3.84 -16.87 6.05
N PRO A 171 -2.84 -17.51 6.71
CA PRO A 171 -2.58 -17.30 8.13
C PRO A 171 -2.35 -15.83 8.48
N SER A 172 -1.59 -15.08 7.65
CA SER A 172 -1.36 -13.64 7.89
C SER A 172 -2.64 -12.84 7.70
N VAL A 173 -3.41 -13.13 6.64
CA VAL A 173 -4.65 -12.41 6.35
C VAL A 173 -5.71 -12.67 7.43
N LEU A 174 -5.87 -13.92 7.85
CA LEU A 174 -6.81 -14.33 8.88
C LEU A 174 -6.42 -13.76 10.24
N PHE A 175 -5.13 -13.78 10.59
CA PHE A 175 -4.65 -13.20 11.84
C PHE A 175 -4.99 -11.71 11.93
N TRP A 176 -4.61 -10.91 10.92
CA TRP A 176 -4.88 -9.47 10.92
C TRP A 176 -6.37 -9.15 10.77
N GLY A 177 -7.10 -9.91 9.96
CA GLY A 177 -8.56 -9.78 9.84
C GLY A 177 -9.27 -10.04 11.17
N TRP A 178 -8.91 -11.13 11.86
CA TRP A 178 -9.46 -11.44 13.18
C TRP A 178 -9.10 -10.39 14.23
N TYR A 179 -7.85 -9.93 14.25
CA TYR A 179 -7.39 -8.88 15.16
C TYR A 179 -8.22 -7.60 14.98
N PHE A 180 -8.35 -7.10 13.74
CA PHE A 180 -9.13 -5.88 13.49
C PHE A 180 -10.62 -6.05 13.83
N ILE A 181 -11.22 -7.19 13.53
CA ILE A 181 -12.63 -7.46 13.91
C ILE A 181 -12.79 -7.47 15.43
N SER A 182 -11.89 -8.18 16.13
CA SER A 182 -11.99 -8.38 17.58
C SER A 182 -11.78 -7.09 18.38
N PHE A 183 -11.01 -6.15 17.84
CA PHE A 183 -10.66 -4.90 18.52
C PHE A 183 -11.30 -3.65 17.90
N SER A 184 -12.16 -3.80 16.89
CA SER A 184 -12.91 -2.72 16.22
C SER A 184 -13.58 -1.73 17.18
N GLY A 185 -14.20 -2.22 18.27
CA GLY A 185 -14.84 -1.37 19.28
C GLY A 185 -13.89 -0.58 20.19
N GLN A 186 -12.58 -0.88 20.18
CA GLN A 186 -11.54 -0.26 21.02
C GLN A 186 -10.70 0.76 20.25
N SER A 187 -11.22 1.16 19.09
CA SER A 187 -10.59 2.06 18.15
C SER A 187 -11.57 3.18 17.88
N GLU A 188 -11.30 4.36 18.42
CA GLU A 188 -12.21 5.52 18.36
C GLU A 188 -12.50 6.04 16.93
N VAL A 189 -11.91 5.42 15.92
CA VAL A 189 -11.98 5.82 14.51
C VAL A 189 -13.30 5.42 13.83
N ILE A 190 -14.02 4.41 14.33
CA ILE A 190 -15.31 3.97 13.74
C ILE A 190 -16.38 5.07 13.78
N LYS A 191 -16.23 6.09 14.64
CA LYS A 191 -17.17 7.22 14.71
C LYS A 191 -17.04 8.22 13.55
N SER A 192 -16.02 8.14 12.68
CA SER A 192 -15.82 9.07 11.55
C SER A 192 -15.99 8.47 10.16
N ALA A 193 -16.61 7.28 10.03
CA ALA A 193 -16.72 6.50 8.79
C ALA A 193 -17.52 7.14 7.62
N TYR A 194 -17.87 8.43 7.69
CA TYR A 194 -18.48 9.16 6.58
C TYR A 194 -17.83 10.55 6.45
N PRO A 195 -16.82 10.72 5.58
CA PRO A 195 -16.47 12.06 5.15
C PRO A 195 -17.66 12.66 4.37
N PRO A 196 -18.05 13.92 4.62
CA PRO A 196 -18.94 14.62 3.70
C PRO A 196 -18.27 14.69 2.33
N PHE A 197 -19.05 14.58 1.25
CA PHE A 197 -18.59 14.67 -0.13
C PHE A 197 -17.65 15.88 -0.31
N TYR A 198 -16.34 15.64 -0.33
CA TYR A 198 -15.37 16.68 -0.64
C TYR A 198 -15.39 16.95 -2.15
N THR A 199 -15.47 18.23 -2.48
CA THR A 199 -15.36 18.74 -3.84
C THR A 199 -14.01 18.36 -4.46
N ILE A 200 -14.04 17.85 -5.69
CA ILE A 200 -12.88 17.47 -6.51
C ILE A 200 -11.89 18.65 -6.51
N PRO A 201 -10.71 18.55 -5.85
CA PRO A 201 -9.71 19.61 -5.90
C PRO A 201 -9.23 19.82 -7.34
N THR A 202 -9.02 21.06 -7.76
CA THR A 202 -8.62 21.46 -9.12
C THR A 202 -7.34 20.78 -9.64
N ILE A 203 -6.47 20.26 -8.77
CA ILE A 203 -5.29 19.44 -9.11
C ILE A 203 -5.67 18.08 -9.73
N GLN A 204 -6.88 17.57 -9.44
CA GLN A 204 -7.37 16.32 -10.02
C GLN A 204 -7.78 16.45 -11.49
N ILE A 205 -8.04 17.66 -12.01
CA ILE A 205 -8.51 17.86 -13.39
C ILE A 205 -7.42 17.52 -14.41
N PHE A 206 -6.17 17.98 -14.23
CA PHE A 206 -5.04 17.60 -15.09
C PHE A 206 -4.79 16.09 -15.08
N SER A 207 -5.06 15.45 -13.95
CA SER A 207 -4.90 14.02 -13.75
C SER A 207 -6.01 13.21 -14.37
N LEU A 208 -7.25 13.69 -14.27
CA LEU A 208 -8.40 13.18 -15.00
C LEU A 208 -8.21 13.35 -16.51
N ILE A 209 -7.53 14.40 -16.96
CA ILE A 209 -7.14 14.58 -18.37
C ILE A 209 -6.05 13.58 -18.77
N LEU A 210 -5.00 13.36 -17.96
CA LEU A 210 -3.97 12.33 -18.23
C LEU A 210 -4.56 10.90 -18.20
N ILE A 211 -5.40 10.59 -17.22
CA ILE A 211 -6.13 9.32 -17.10
C ILE A 211 -7.17 9.18 -18.23
N GLY A 212 -7.83 10.26 -18.64
CA GLY A 212 -8.79 10.27 -19.73
C GLY A 212 -8.15 10.08 -21.10
N LEU A 213 -7.04 10.77 -21.36
CA LEU A 213 -6.30 10.73 -22.63
C LEU A 213 -5.45 9.47 -22.78
N PHE A 214 -4.74 9.04 -21.73
CA PHE A 214 -3.80 7.91 -21.80
C PHE A 214 -4.27 6.69 -21.01
N GLY A 215 -5.10 6.88 -19.99
CA GLY A 215 -5.58 5.80 -19.11
C GLY A 215 -6.67 4.92 -19.70
N SER A 216 -7.24 5.27 -20.86
CA SER A 216 -8.10 4.37 -21.65
C SER A 216 -7.31 3.65 -22.75
N ILE A 217 -6.39 4.36 -23.39
CA ILE A 217 -5.53 3.85 -24.47
C ILE A 217 -4.58 2.76 -23.95
N GLY A 218 -3.90 2.99 -22.82
CA GLY A 218 -2.97 2.02 -22.23
C GLY A 218 -3.63 0.68 -21.91
N PRO A 219 -4.72 0.64 -21.13
CA PRO A 219 -5.46 -0.59 -20.85
C PRO A 219 -6.05 -1.23 -22.10
N TYR A 220 -6.47 -0.46 -23.12
CA TYR A 220 -6.92 -1.03 -24.39
C TYR A 220 -5.82 -1.81 -25.13
N PHE A 221 -4.63 -1.23 -25.25
CA PHE A 221 -3.48 -1.93 -25.84
C PHE A 221 -3.06 -3.12 -24.99
N LEU A 222 -3.05 -2.97 -23.66
CA LEU A 222 -2.73 -4.07 -22.75
C LEU A 222 -3.74 -5.21 -22.85
N TYR A 223 -5.03 -4.93 -22.97
CA TYR A 223 -6.06 -5.94 -23.20
C TYR A 223 -5.79 -6.76 -24.47
N LYS A 224 -5.34 -6.10 -25.55
CA LYS A 224 -5.01 -6.75 -26.82
C LYS A 224 -3.70 -7.53 -26.79
N MET A 225 -2.67 -7.01 -26.12
CA MET A 225 -1.31 -7.58 -26.15
C MET A 225 -1.04 -8.58 -25.02
N ASP A 226 -1.56 -8.31 -23.81
CA ASP A 226 -1.37 -9.12 -22.61
C ASP A 226 -2.65 -9.07 -21.75
N ASN A 227 -3.69 -9.75 -22.24
CA ASN A 227 -5.00 -9.83 -21.58
C ASN A 227 -4.89 -10.37 -20.13
N LYS A 228 -3.85 -11.16 -19.84
CA LYS A 228 -3.63 -11.70 -18.51
C LYS A 228 -3.23 -10.60 -17.52
N ARG A 229 -2.26 -9.77 -17.86
CA ARG A 229 -1.89 -8.61 -17.02
C ARG A 229 -2.96 -7.54 -17.00
N PHE A 230 -3.69 -7.36 -18.10
CA PHE A 230 -4.86 -6.47 -18.13
C PHE A 230 -5.86 -6.82 -17.03
N LYS A 231 -6.27 -8.09 -16.92
CA LYS A 231 -7.21 -8.55 -15.89
C LYS A 231 -6.70 -8.25 -14.47
N LEU A 232 -5.42 -8.45 -14.22
CA LEU A 232 -4.80 -8.17 -12.92
C LEU A 232 -4.77 -6.68 -12.58
N ILE A 233 -4.41 -5.83 -13.54
CA ILE A 233 -4.41 -4.37 -13.35
C ILE A 233 -5.83 -3.84 -13.12
N ILE A 234 -6.80 -4.30 -13.91
CA ILE A 234 -8.20 -3.90 -13.73
C ILE A 234 -8.74 -4.36 -12.37
N ALA A 235 -8.45 -5.60 -11.96
CA ALA A 235 -8.85 -6.08 -10.64
C ALA A 235 -8.27 -5.22 -9.52
N TYR A 236 -6.98 -4.88 -9.59
CA TYR A 236 -6.34 -3.95 -8.64
C TYR A 236 -7.03 -2.58 -8.61
N ILE A 237 -7.25 -1.96 -9.78
CA ILE A 237 -7.90 -0.64 -9.88
C ILE A 237 -9.31 -0.69 -9.27
N VAL A 238 -10.10 -1.71 -9.59
CA VAL A 238 -11.47 -1.86 -9.07
C VAL A 238 -11.46 -2.04 -7.55
N ILE A 239 -10.59 -2.89 -7.01
CA ILE A 239 -10.45 -3.08 -5.56
C ILE A 239 -10.07 -1.77 -4.88
N VAL A 240 -9.09 -1.04 -5.41
CA VAL A 240 -8.65 0.25 -4.86
C VAL A 240 -9.78 1.27 -4.92
N MET A 241 -10.49 1.39 -6.05
CA MET A 241 -11.62 2.30 -6.18
C MET A 241 -12.71 1.97 -5.16
N VAL A 242 -13.15 0.71 -5.09
CA VAL A 242 -14.17 0.28 -4.12
C VAL A 242 -13.71 0.57 -2.68
N SER A 243 -12.45 0.23 -2.36
CA SER A 243 -11.89 0.47 -1.01
C SER A 243 -11.77 1.95 -0.64
N GLY A 244 -11.50 2.81 -1.62
CA GLY A 244 -11.42 4.26 -1.45
C GLY A 244 -12.78 4.93 -1.35
N TYR A 245 -13.80 4.40 -2.05
CA TYR A 245 -15.19 4.84 -1.90
C TYR A 245 -15.78 4.49 -0.53
N THR A 246 -15.29 3.41 0.09
CA THR A 246 -15.68 3.00 1.44
C THR A 246 -14.77 3.57 2.53
N ASP A 247 -13.89 4.52 2.17
CA ASP A 247 -12.87 5.16 3.03
C ASP A 247 -12.20 4.21 4.04
N ILE A 248 -11.75 3.05 3.56
CA ILE A 248 -11.06 2.03 4.38
C ILE A 248 -9.72 2.58 4.93
N SER A 249 -9.21 3.68 4.37
CA SER A 249 -8.07 4.44 4.87
C SER A 249 -8.35 5.18 6.18
N LEU A 250 -9.60 5.56 6.44
CA LEU A 250 -10.02 6.25 7.66
C LEU A 250 -10.65 5.28 8.69
N GLY A 251 -10.33 3.99 8.61
CA GLY A 251 -10.72 3.00 9.61
C GLY A 251 -11.84 2.08 9.15
N PHE A 252 -11.58 0.77 9.30
CA PHE A 252 -12.63 -0.13 9.77
C PHE A 252 -12.91 0.13 11.25
#